data_AF-A0A938U008-F1
#
_entry.id   AF-A0A938U008-F1
#
_cell.length_a   1.000
_cell.length_b   1.000
_cell.length_c   1.000
_cell.angle_alpha   90.00
_cell.angle_beta   90.00
_cell.angle_gamma   90.00
#
_symmetry.space_group_name_H-M   'P 1'
#
loop_
_entity.id
_entity.type
_entity.pdbx_description
1 polymer ?
#
loop_
_entity_poly.entity_id
_entity_poly.type
_entity_poly.pdbx_seq_one_letter_code
_entity_poly.pdbx_strand_id
1 'polypeptide(L)' 'MAEIARFLIISGVLLVVIGVVILLAPQVPWLGKLPLDFTYKRDNFTFYFPLGTCILLSIILSIIFALWRK' A
#
# COMPACT_ATOMS: atom_id res chain seq x y z
N MET A 1 -7.11 4.33 28.53
CA MET A 1 -7.52 5.44 27.62
C MET A 1 -6.55 5.64 26.46
N ALA A 2 -5.29 6.05 26.68
CA ALA A 2 -4.33 6.33 25.60
C ALA A 2 -4.20 5.20 24.56
N GLU A 3 -4.09 3.93 24.99
CA GLU A 3 -4.02 2.78 24.07
C GLU A 3 -5.26 2.60 23.19
N ILE A 4 -6.46 2.89 23.71
CA ILE A 4 -7.71 2.83 22.94
C ILE A 4 -7.72 3.94 21.87
N ALA A 5 -7.25 5.14 22.21
CA ALA A 5 -7.11 6.23 21.25
C ALA A 5 -6.05 5.90 20.16
N ARG A 6 -4.92 5.30 20.53
CA ARG A 6 -3.92 4.77 19.59
C ARG A 6 -4.51 3.74 18.63
N PHE A 7 -5.23 2.75 19.17
CA PHE A 7 -5.86 1.70 18.36
C PHE A 7 -6.89 2.27 17.37
N LEU A 8 -7.70 3.25 17.80
CA LEU A 8 -8.64 3.96 16.94
C LEU A 8 -7.93 4.75 15.83
N ILE A 9 -6.82 5.45 16.14
CA ILE A 9 -6.03 6.17 15.14
C ILE A 9 -5.41 5.21 14.13
N ILE A 10 -4.80 4.10 14.58
CA ILE A 10 -4.16 3.10 13.70
C ILE A 10 -5.20 2.43 12.79
N SER A 11 -6.34 2.01 13.33
CA SER A 11 -7.42 1.41 12.53
C SER A 11 -8.07 2.40 11.56
N GLY A 12 -8.22 3.67 11.94
CA GLY A 12 -8.65 4.74 11.04
C GLY A 12 -7.69 4.95 9.86
N VAL A 13 -6.38 5.03 10.12
CA VAL A 13 -5.37 5.12 9.06
C VAL A 13 -5.38 3.89 8.16
N LEU A 14 -5.52 2.68 8.72
CA LEU A 14 -5.61 1.44 7.96
C LEU A 14 -6.84 1.42 7.04
N LEU A 15 -8.00 1.87 7.53
CA LEU A 15 -9.23 1.98 6.74
C LEU A 15 -9.11 3.01 5.62
N VAL A 16 -8.45 4.16 5.86
CA VAL A 16 -8.17 5.15 4.81
C VAL A 16 -7.25 4.57 3.74
N VAL A 17 -6.18 3.85 4.12
CA VAL A 17 -5.28 3.17 3.17
C VAL A 17 -6.03 2.13 2.32
N ILE A 18 -6.85 1.28 2.96
CA ILE A 18 -7.67 0.27 2.26
C ILE A 18 -8.68 0.96 1.32
N GLY A 19 -9.34 2.03 1.78
CA GLY A 19 -10.28 2.81 0.98
C GLY A 19 -9.63 3.46 -0.24
N VAL A 20 -8.43 4.03 -0.10
CA VAL A 20 -7.65 4.60 -1.21
C VAL A 20 -7.22 3.51 -2.20
N VAL A 21 -6.78 2.34 -1.73
CA VAL A 21 -6.45 1.20 -2.61
C VAL A 21 -7.68 0.73 -3.37
N ILE A 22 -8.84 0.59 -2.72
CA ILE A 22 -10.11 0.17 -3.36
C ILE A 22 -10.63 1.24 -4.33
N LEU A 23 -10.46 2.53 -4.03
CA LEU A 23 -10.92 3.63 -4.89
C LEU A 23 -10.06 3.78 -6.15
N LEU A 24 -8.74 3.56 -6.04
CA LEU A 24 -7.81 3.63 -7.17
C LEU A 24 -7.79 2.35 -8.02
N ALA A 25 -8.00 1.16 -7.42
CA ALA A 25 -7.98 -0.12 -8.13
C ALA A 25 -8.84 -0.18 -9.42
N PRO A 26 -10.12 0.25 -9.44
CA PRO A 26 -10.94 0.24 -10.67
C PRO A 26 -10.60 1.39 -11.63
N GLN A 27 -9.88 2.42 -11.18
CA GLN A 27 -9.41 3.53 -12.03
C GLN A 27 -8.08 3.19 -12.75
N VAL A 28 -7.43 2.08 -12.41
CA VAL A 28 -6.28 1.55 -13.14
C VAL A 28 -6.79 0.45 -14.11
N PRO A 29 -6.85 0.69 -15.45
CA PRO A 29 -7.36 -0.26 -16.46
C PRO A 29 -6.38 -1.40 -16.78
N TRP A 30 -5.62 -1.80 -15.78
CA TRP A 30 -4.28 -2.41 -15.81
C TRP A 30 -4.10 -3.01 -14.40
N LEU A 31 -5.17 -3.57 -13.83
CA LEU A 31 -5.27 -4.06 -12.44
C LEU A 31 -4.39 -5.32 -12.28
N GLY A 32 -3.27 -5.14 -11.59
CA GLY A 32 -2.09 -6.00 -11.72
C GLY A 32 -0.80 -5.20 -11.96
N LYS A 33 -0.94 -3.88 -12.19
CA LYS A 33 0.08 -2.83 -12.18
C LYS A 33 -0.36 -1.79 -11.13
N LEU A 34 0.60 -1.08 -10.57
CA LEU A 34 0.52 0.36 -10.30
C LEU A 34 1.38 1.12 -11.35
N PRO A 35 1.23 2.45 -11.55
CA PRO A 35 2.12 3.22 -12.44
C PRO A 35 3.59 3.27 -11.98
N LEU A 36 3.91 2.80 -10.76
CA LEU A 36 5.27 2.55 -10.28
C LEU A 36 5.78 1.13 -10.57
N ASP A 37 4.89 0.18 -10.89
CA ASP A 37 5.28 -1.23 -11.01
C ASP A 37 5.85 -1.52 -12.39
N PHE A 38 7.10 -1.97 -12.42
CA PHE A 38 7.89 -2.04 -13.63
C PHE A 38 7.66 -3.35 -14.38
N THR A 39 6.55 -3.40 -15.15
CA THR A 39 6.22 -4.58 -15.98
C THR A 39 6.83 -4.48 -17.38
N TYR A 40 7.96 -5.15 -17.57
CA TYR A 40 8.60 -5.33 -18.87
C TYR A 40 8.09 -6.64 -19.51
N LYS A 41 7.51 -6.55 -20.71
CA LYS A 41 6.91 -7.70 -21.41
C LYS A 41 7.43 -7.75 -22.85
N ARG A 42 7.98 -8.88 -23.25
CA ARG A 42 8.66 -9.10 -24.52
C ARG A 42 8.49 -10.55 -24.97
N ASP A 43 7.70 -10.76 -26.01
CA ASP A 43 7.43 -12.06 -26.65
C ASP A 43 7.05 -13.16 -25.64
N ASN A 44 7.99 -14.02 -25.24
CA ASN A 44 7.78 -15.11 -24.27
C ASN A 44 8.14 -14.77 -22.81
N PHE A 45 8.59 -13.55 -22.50
CA PHE A 45 9.02 -13.15 -21.16
C PHE A 45 8.19 -11.99 -20.59
N THR A 46 7.75 -12.13 -19.34
CA THR A 46 7.06 -11.07 -18.58
C THR A 46 7.74 -10.93 -17.22
N PHE A 47 8.46 -9.82 -17.02
CA PHE A 47 9.03 -9.46 -15.73
C PHE A 47 8.09 -8.49 -15.01
N TYR A 48 7.75 -8.78 -13.76
CA TYR A 48 6.88 -7.97 -12.91
C TYR A 48 7.66 -7.48 -11.68
N PHE A 49 7.70 -6.18 -11.45
CA PHE A 49 8.47 -5.59 -10.34
C PHE A 49 7.62 -4.59 -9.53
N PRO A 50 7.00 -5.02 -8.41
CA PRO A 50 5.96 -4.28 -7.69
C PRO A 50 6.50 -3.15 -6.78
N LEU A 51 7.27 -2.22 -7.33
CA LEU A 51 7.88 -1.10 -6.59
C LEU A 51 6.84 -0.24 -5.87
N GLY A 52 5.69 0.04 -6.48
CA GLY A 52 4.62 0.83 -5.85
C GLY A 52 4.07 0.13 -4.62
N THR A 53 3.81 -1.17 -4.75
CA THR A 53 3.34 -2.02 -3.64
C THR A 53 4.38 -2.10 -2.51
N CYS A 54 5.66 -2.29 -2.83
CA CYS A 54 6.74 -2.34 -1.84
C CYS A 54 6.94 -1.01 -1.09
N ILE A 55 6.87 0.12 -1.79
CA ILE A 55 6.98 1.46 -1.17
C ILE A 55 5.78 1.74 -0.27
N LEU A 56 4.56 1.43 -0.72
CA LEU A 56 3.35 1.60 0.09
C LEU A 56 3.42 0.75 1.38
N LEU A 57 3.80 -0.53 1.26
CA LEU A 57 3.98 -1.43 2.39
C LEU A 57 5.06 -0.92 3.36
N SER A 58 6.18 -0.41 2.84
CA SER A 58 7.27 0.16 3.64
C SER A 58 6.80 1.40 4.44
N ILE A 59 5.99 2.27 3.84
CA ILE A 59 5.44 3.45 4.53
C ILE A 59 4.50 3.03 5.66
N ILE A 60 3.58 2.08 5.39
CA ILE A 60 2.64 1.55 6.39
C ILE A 60 3.40 0.92 7.57
N LEU A 61 4.36 0.04 7.30
CA LEU A 61 5.20 -0.59 8.33
C LEU A 61 6.02 0.44 9.12
N SER A 62 6.56 1.46 8.44
CA SER A 62 7.32 2.53 9.10
C SER A 62 6.45 3.36 10.04
N ILE A 63 5.20 3.67 9.65
CA ILE A 63 4.23 4.37 10.51
C ILE A 63 3.87 3.50 11.72
N ILE A 64 3.62 2.20 11.52
CA ILE A 64 3.33 1.26 12.61
C ILE A 64 4.50 1.20 13.62
N PHE A 65 5.74 0.98 13.15
CA PHE A 65 6.91 0.94 14.04
C PHE A 65 7.21 2.30 14.70
N ALA A 66 7.02 3.42 14.00
CA ALA A 66 7.20 4.75 14.58
C ALA A 66 6.15 5.05 15.68
N LEU A 67 4.91 4.59 15.51
CA LEU A 67 3.86 4.69 16.52
C LEU A 67 4.10 3.74 17.70
N TRP A 68 4.71 2.58 17.49
CA TRP A 68 4.99 1.57 18.53
C TRP A 68 6.24 1.89 19.37
N ARG A 69 7.17 2.71 18.86
CA ARG A 69 8.41 3.13 19.53
C ARG A 69 8.21 4.27 20.55
N LYS A 70 7.02 4.41 21.14
CA LYS A 70 6.66 5.43 22.14
C LYS A 70 5.71 4.87 23.20
#